data_AF-A7B9Z9-F1
#
_entry.id   AF-A7B9Z9-F1
#
_cell.length_a   1.000
_cell.length_b   1.000
_cell.length_c   1.000
_cell.angle_alpha   90.00
_cell.angle_beta   90.00
_cell.angle_gamma   90.00
#
_symmetry.space_group_name_H-M   'P 1'
#
loop_
_entity.id
_entity.type
_entity.pdbx_description
1 polymer ?
#
loop_
_entity_poly.entity_id
_entity_poly.type
_entity_poly.pdbx_seq_one_letter_code
_entity_poly.pdbx_strand_id
1 'polypeptide(L)'
;MSDNNIPTPAATTPAPVTVATKAPKSKGLSIYNRVALVLLLVLVIATTTLFTFAVQKTKAQKDMQDEIQTLTEQKDALAAPAWCAQVTPDNTDKVDELYSKYDRMSSAAQEAVKKECKDRVDAVQLLKFNDAENAFTIDSTCELDDAQTTLHCSVDVSPASDTMKTKLEAFQTTDLTLKIWFDESQFVLGTPNHVVDDVATATMTKGEKVSVEFTLPFDTSWGSHYKVEVAKYFPNM
;
A
#
# COMPACT_ATOMS: atom_id res chain seq x y z
N MET A 1 38.66 4.57 -80.97
CA MET A 1 37.20 4.77 -81.03
C MET A 1 36.75 4.96 -79.59
N SER A 2 36.95 6.14 -79.00
CA SER A 2 36.17 7.37 -79.15
C SER A 2 35.03 7.44 -78.11
N ASP A 3 35.37 8.15 -77.03
CA ASP A 3 34.62 9.20 -76.31
C ASP A 3 33.09 9.21 -76.32
N ASN A 4 32.53 9.42 -75.12
CA ASN A 4 31.64 10.55 -74.76
C ASN A 4 30.95 10.23 -73.42
N ASN A 5 30.64 11.13 -72.50
CA ASN A 5 31.09 12.48 -72.15
C ASN A 5 30.41 12.74 -70.79
N ILE A 6 31.10 13.33 -69.82
CA ILE A 6 30.53 13.73 -68.52
C ILE A 6 29.73 15.04 -68.72
N PRO A 7 28.70 15.32 -67.91
CA PRO A 7 28.86 16.46 -66.99
C PRO A 7 28.26 16.25 -65.59
N THR A 8 29.00 16.62 -64.56
CA THR A 8 28.51 16.90 -63.20
C THR A 8 28.03 18.35 -63.13
N PRO A 9 26.96 18.66 -62.35
CA PRO A 9 27.11 19.62 -61.25
C PRO A 9 26.34 19.24 -59.96
N ALA A 10 26.54 20.05 -58.92
CA ALA A 10 26.48 19.74 -57.49
C ALA A 10 25.12 19.80 -56.77
N ALA A 11 25.11 19.16 -55.60
CA ALA A 11 24.46 19.47 -54.31
C ALA A 11 22.95 19.77 -54.21
N THR A 12 22.22 18.91 -53.47
CA THR A 12 21.16 19.37 -52.54
C THR A 12 20.95 18.35 -51.41
N THR A 13 21.17 18.79 -50.18
CA THR A 13 20.86 18.07 -48.93
C THR A 13 19.34 18.06 -48.69
N PRO A 14 18.74 16.96 -48.22
CA PRO A 14 17.52 17.05 -47.41
C PRO A 14 17.80 16.71 -45.94
N ALA A 15 17.26 17.56 -45.06
CA ALA A 15 17.29 17.47 -43.60
C ALA A 15 16.64 16.18 -43.05
N PRO A 16 16.98 15.76 -41.81
CA PRO A 16 16.44 14.54 -41.23
C PRO A 16 14.96 14.72 -40.87
N VAL A 17 14.12 13.80 -41.34
CA VAL A 17 12.72 13.70 -40.91
C VAL A 17 12.69 12.96 -39.57
N THR A 18 12.40 13.70 -38.51
CA THR A 18 12.11 13.17 -37.17
C THR A 18 10.81 12.38 -37.20
N VAL A 19 10.90 11.05 -37.09
CA VAL A 19 9.74 10.21 -36.76
C VAL A 19 9.65 10.12 -35.24
N ALA A 20 8.58 10.69 -34.68
CA ALA A 20 8.25 10.58 -33.26
C ALA A 20 7.88 9.13 -32.90
N THR A 21 8.78 8.43 -32.23
CA THR A 21 8.50 7.12 -31.65
C THR A 21 7.62 7.29 -30.41
N LYS A 22 6.34 6.94 -30.51
CA LYS A 22 5.44 6.82 -29.34
C LYS A 22 6.04 5.84 -28.33
N ALA A 23 6.15 6.24 -27.08
CA ALA A 23 6.52 5.39 -25.96
C ALA A 23 5.52 4.22 -25.81
N PRO A 24 5.98 2.97 -25.59
CA PRO A 24 5.08 1.87 -25.34
C PRO A 24 4.45 2.01 -23.95
N LYS A 25 3.11 1.98 -23.91
CA LYS A 25 2.29 1.94 -22.68
C LYS A 25 2.73 0.78 -21.79
N SER A 26 2.97 1.05 -20.51
CA SER A 26 3.27 0.06 -19.48
C SER A 26 2.11 -0.92 -19.34
N LYS A 27 2.35 -2.19 -19.66
CA LYS A 27 1.45 -3.29 -19.31
C LYS A 27 1.74 -3.66 -17.86
N GLY A 28 0.71 -3.59 -17.00
CA GLY A 28 0.80 -4.05 -15.62
C GLY A 28 1.33 -5.48 -15.53
N LEU A 29 2.23 -5.72 -14.57
CA LEU A 29 2.83 -7.02 -14.33
C LEU A 29 1.72 -8.03 -13.98
N SER A 30 1.54 -9.04 -14.84
CA SER A 30 0.57 -10.11 -14.68
C SER A 30 0.76 -10.84 -13.33
N ILE A 31 -0.36 -11.23 -12.70
CA ILE A 31 -0.46 -11.90 -11.39
C ILE A 31 0.48 -13.13 -11.28
N TYR A 32 0.75 -13.81 -12.40
CA TYR A 32 1.70 -14.92 -12.48
C TYR A 32 3.13 -14.52 -12.10
N ASN A 33 3.53 -13.28 -12.37
CA ASN A 33 4.85 -12.78 -12.01
C ASN A 33 4.96 -12.48 -10.49
N ARG A 34 3.83 -12.21 -9.81
CA ARG A 34 3.80 -12.03 -8.35
C ARG A 34 3.97 -13.36 -7.62
N VAL A 35 3.30 -14.42 -8.10
CA VAL A 35 3.41 -15.78 -7.52
C VAL A 35 4.79 -16.39 -7.75
N ALA A 36 5.39 -16.17 -8.93
CA ALA A 36 6.77 -16.61 -9.20
C ALA A 36 7.80 -15.94 -8.27
N LEU A 37 7.57 -14.68 -7.89
CA LEU A 37 8.39 -13.94 -6.94
C LEU A 37 8.31 -14.52 -5.52
N VAL A 38 7.11 -14.92 -5.08
CA VAL A 38 6.90 -15.58 -3.79
C VAL A 38 7.58 -16.95 -3.74
N LEU A 39 7.56 -17.72 -4.84
CA LEU A 39 8.25 -19.02 -4.92
C LEU A 39 9.78 -18.89 -4.90
N LEU A 40 10.34 -17.86 -5.53
CA LEU A 40 11.78 -17.58 -5.47
C LEU A 40 12.24 -17.21 -4.05
N LEU A 41 11.39 -16.53 -3.28
CA LEU A 41 11.65 -16.22 -1.86
C LEU A 41 11.78 -17.48 -0.99
N VAL A 42 11.00 -18.53 -1.27
CA VAL A 42 11.11 -19.81 -0.55
C VAL A 42 12.42 -20.53 -0.89
N LEU A 43 12.87 -20.45 -2.15
CA LEU A 43 14.12 -21.07 -2.60
C LEU A 43 15.37 -20.40 -2.01
N VAL A 44 15.35 -19.09 -1.77
CA VAL A 44 16.46 -18.34 -1.14
C VAL A 44 16.62 -18.69 0.36
N ILE A 45 15.62 -19.27 1.00
CA ILE A 45 15.69 -19.70 2.42
C ILE A 45 16.40 -21.06 2.57
N ALA A 46 16.48 -21.87 1.50
CA ALA A 46 16.96 -23.26 1.58
C ALA A 46 18.50 -23.45 1.54
N THR A 47 19.31 -22.41 1.33
CA THR A 47 20.78 -22.55 1.22
C THR A 47 21.50 -22.21 2.52
N THR A 48 21.17 -22.89 3.61
CA THR A 48 21.88 -22.77 4.90
C THR A 48 22.38 -24.12 5.40
N THR A 49 23.17 -24.83 4.62
CA THR A 49 24.12 -25.81 5.19
C THR A 49 25.28 -25.97 4.24
N LEU A 50 26.47 -25.60 4.70
CA LEU A 50 27.77 -26.25 4.48
C LEU A 50 28.82 -25.19 4.73
N PHE A 51 29.44 -25.15 5.92
CA PHE A 51 30.86 -24.84 6.10
C PHE A 51 31.26 -25.12 7.56
N THR A 52 31.55 -26.38 7.86
CA THR A 52 32.38 -26.78 9.00
C THR A 52 33.77 -27.08 8.49
N PHE A 53 34.72 -26.12 8.57
CA PHE A 53 36.15 -26.43 8.46
C PHE A 53 37.03 -25.52 9.35
N ALA A 54 37.49 -26.18 10.43
CA ALA A 54 38.69 -26.03 11.25
C ALA A 54 39.58 -24.77 11.13
N VAL A 55 39.56 -23.95 12.20
CA VAL A 55 40.67 -23.46 13.07
C VAL A 55 42.07 -23.13 12.48
N GLN A 56 42.18 -22.63 11.24
CA GLN A 56 43.42 -21.95 10.80
C GLN A 56 43.23 -20.50 10.30
N LYS A 57 42.12 -19.84 10.65
CA LYS A 57 41.69 -18.62 9.98
C LYS A 57 41.52 -17.45 10.96
N THR A 58 42.49 -16.53 11.07
CA THR A 58 42.22 -15.20 11.70
C THR A 58 42.02 -14.11 10.67
N LYS A 59 42.74 -14.15 9.53
CA LYS A 59 42.56 -13.20 8.41
C LYS A 59 41.48 -13.66 7.42
N ALA A 60 41.54 -14.92 7.00
CA ALA A 60 40.53 -15.51 6.11
C ALA A 60 39.14 -15.63 6.76
N GLN A 61 39.06 -15.69 8.10
CA GLN A 61 37.77 -15.69 8.81
C GLN A 61 37.20 -14.27 8.92
N LYS A 62 38.07 -13.26 9.07
CA LYS A 62 37.68 -11.86 9.05
C LYS A 62 37.26 -11.42 7.65
N ASP A 63 38.02 -11.76 6.62
CA ASP A 63 37.64 -11.49 5.22
C ASP A 63 36.35 -12.23 4.85
N MET A 64 36.18 -13.50 5.25
CA MET A 64 34.89 -14.20 5.06
C MET A 64 33.74 -13.57 5.85
N GLN A 65 33.98 -13.03 7.06
CA GLN A 65 32.94 -12.31 7.79
C GLN A 65 32.57 -10.99 7.11
N ASP A 66 33.55 -10.24 6.63
CA ASP A 66 33.34 -8.99 5.92
C ASP A 66 32.62 -9.26 4.57
N GLU A 67 32.91 -10.38 3.91
CA GLU A 67 32.20 -10.87 2.71
C GLU A 67 30.77 -11.36 3.01
N ILE A 68 30.56 -12.09 4.10
CA ILE A 68 29.21 -12.48 4.56
C ILE A 68 28.39 -11.23 4.92
N GLN A 69 29.00 -10.26 5.58
CA GLN A 69 28.36 -9.01 5.98
C GLN A 69 27.94 -8.21 4.74
N THR A 70 28.84 -8.05 3.77
CA THR A 70 28.51 -7.37 2.50
C THR A 70 27.47 -8.11 1.67
N LEU A 71 27.50 -9.45 1.63
CA LEU A 71 26.45 -10.26 0.99
C LEU A 71 25.10 -10.12 1.70
N THR A 72 25.11 -10.03 3.03
CA THR A 72 23.90 -9.79 3.84
C THR A 72 23.34 -8.40 3.55
N GLU A 73 24.18 -7.37 3.52
CA GLU A 73 23.79 -6.01 3.17
C GLU A 73 23.25 -5.91 1.75
N GLN A 74 23.85 -6.60 0.78
CA GLN A 74 23.34 -6.67 -0.59
C GLN A 74 21.98 -7.37 -0.65
N LYS A 75 21.83 -8.53 0.01
CA LYS A 75 20.56 -9.24 0.10
C LYS A 75 19.47 -8.36 0.72
N ASP A 76 19.79 -7.69 1.82
CA ASP A 76 18.88 -6.83 2.56
C ASP A 76 18.48 -5.59 1.72
N ALA A 77 19.43 -5.00 0.98
CA ALA A 77 19.16 -3.93 0.03
C ALA A 77 18.25 -4.39 -1.14
N LEU A 78 18.36 -5.63 -1.60
CA LEU A 78 17.43 -6.20 -2.59
C LEU A 78 16.03 -6.49 -2.00
N ALA A 79 15.95 -6.82 -0.71
CA ALA A 79 14.69 -7.11 -0.04
C ALA A 79 13.89 -5.84 0.29
N ALA A 80 14.55 -4.68 0.47
CA ALA A 80 13.91 -3.44 0.83
C ALA A 80 12.83 -2.98 -0.16
N PRO A 81 13.10 -2.83 -1.47
CA PRO A 81 12.07 -2.47 -2.45
C PRO A 81 10.89 -3.46 -2.49
N ALA A 82 11.16 -4.75 -2.28
CA ALA A 82 10.14 -5.79 -2.28
C ALA A 82 9.22 -5.72 -1.05
N TRP A 83 9.77 -5.37 0.12
CA TRP A 83 8.95 -5.09 1.30
C TRP A 83 8.13 -3.82 1.09
N CYS A 84 8.76 -2.74 0.62
CA CYS A 84 8.11 -1.46 0.34
C CYS A 84 6.91 -1.67 -0.59
N ALA A 85 7.07 -2.38 -1.70
CA ALA A 85 6.02 -2.62 -2.69
C ALA A 85 4.78 -3.36 -2.15
N GLN A 86 4.88 -4.07 -1.02
CA GLN A 86 3.73 -4.74 -0.39
C GLN A 86 2.86 -3.79 0.43
N VAL A 87 3.39 -2.66 0.89
CA VAL A 87 2.61 -1.67 1.65
C VAL A 87 1.74 -0.87 0.67
N THR A 88 0.47 -1.25 0.59
CA THR A 88 -0.54 -0.67 -0.30
C THR A 88 -1.90 -0.65 0.40
N PRO A 89 -2.86 0.20 -0.03
CA PRO A 89 -4.23 0.21 0.51
C PRO A 89 -4.90 -1.18 0.52
N ASP A 90 -4.69 -1.96 -0.54
CA ASP A 90 -5.26 -3.31 -0.71
C ASP A 90 -4.69 -4.37 0.25
N ASN A 91 -3.64 -4.07 1.00
CA ASN A 91 -2.98 -4.99 1.93
C ASN A 91 -3.12 -4.51 3.39
N THR A 92 -4.11 -3.66 3.70
CA THR A 92 -4.41 -3.19 5.07
C THR A 92 -4.75 -4.33 6.02
N ASP A 93 -5.34 -5.41 5.51
CA ASP A 93 -5.60 -6.67 6.23
C ASP A 93 -4.32 -7.43 6.63
N LYS A 94 -3.20 -7.16 5.96
CA LYS A 94 -1.89 -7.83 6.19
C LYS A 94 -0.93 -6.99 7.02
N VAL A 95 -1.38 -5.90 7.63
CA VAL A 95 -0.52 -5.00 8.42
C VAL A 95 0.24 -5.76 9.51
N ASP A 96 -0.39 -6.73 10.18
CA ASP A 96 0.26 -7.56 11.20
C ASP A 96 1.42 -8.39 10.65
N GLU A 97 1.24 -8.97 9.46
CA GLU A 97 2.27 -9.73 8.77
C GLU A 97 3.39 -8.81 8.30
N LEU A 98 3.05 -7.65 7.71
CA LEU A 98 4.00 -6.67 7.21
C LEU A 98 4.87 -6.09 8.33
N TYR A 99 4.23 -5.72 9.45
CA TYR A 99 4.92 -5.26 10.66
C TYR A 99 5.83 -6.35 11.21
N SER A 100 5.32 -7.58 11.38
CA SER A 100 6.11 -8.70 11.92
C SER A 100 7.31 -9.04 11.03
N LYS A 101 7.15 -8.99 9.70
CA LYS A 101 8.25 -9.18 8.75
C LYS A 101 9.31 -8.11 8.93
N TYR A 102 8.92 -6.85 9.05
CA TYR A 102 9.82 -5.72 9.26
C TYR A 102 10.54 -5.79 10.61
N ASP A 103 9.81 -6.05 11.70
CA ASP A 103 10.33 -6.09 13.07
C ASP A 103 11.37 -7.21 13.27
N ARG A 104 11.20 -8.34 12.58
CA ARG A 104 12.13 -9.48 12.63
C ARG A 104 13.36 -9.34 11.72
N MET A 105 13.43 -8.29 10.91
CA MET A 105 14.61 -8.02 10.08
C MET A 105 15.83 -7.67 10.95
N SER A 106 17.03 -7.85 10.39
CA SER A 106 18.25 -7.29 10.99
C SER A 106 18.13 -5.77 11.07
N SER A 107 18.87 -5.12 11.99
CA SER A 107 18.89 -3.65 12.06
C SER A 107 19.37 -3.04 10.74
N ALA A 108 20.33 -3.67 10.05
CA ALA A 108 20.80 -3.21 8.74
C ALA A 108 19.68 -3.25 7.68
N ALA A 109 18.88 -4.31 7.65
CA ALA A 109 17.73 -4.44 6.77
C ALA A 109 16.62 -3.43 7.09
N GLN A 110 16.32 -3.23 8.37
CA GLN A 110 15.34 -2.21 8.80
C GLN A 110 15.73 -0.81 8.35
N GLU A 111 17.02 -0.46 8.47
CA GLU A 111 17.55 0.81 8.00
C GLU A 111 17.57 0.91 6.47
N ALA A 112 17.86 -0.17 5.75
CA ALA A 112 17.76 -0.22 4.30
C ALA A 112 16.31 0.04 3.82
N VAL A 113 15.32 -0.60 4.46
CA VAL A 113 13.89 -0.39 4.18
C VAL A 113 13.47 1.04 4.52
N LYS A 114 13.85 1.58 5.69
CA LYS A 114 13.55 2.98 6.06
C LYS A 114 14.15 3.96 5.06
N LYS A 115 15.37 3.72 4.59
CA LYS A 115 16.03 4.56 3.59
C LYS A 115 15.31 4.52 2.24
N GLU A 116 14.78 3.36 1.86
CA GLU A 116 14.05 3.17 0.61
C GLU A 116 12.62 3.75 0.66
N CYS A 117 11.90 3.53 1.76
CA CYS A 117 10.48 3.89 1.86
C CYS A 117 10.03 4.22 3.29
N LYS A 118 10.68 5.20 3.93
CA LYS A 118 10.36 5.64 5.31
C LYS A 118 8.86 5.78 5.56
N ASP A 119 8.15 6.47 4.70
CA ASP A 119 6.73 6.75 4.92
C ASP A 119 5.88 5.46 4.90
N ARG A 120 6.30 4.42 4.17
CA ARG A 120 5.62 3.11 4.17
C ARG A 120 5.85 2.36 5.48
N VAL A 121 7.04 2.50 6.06
CA VAL A 121 7.33 1.99 7.40
C VAL A 121 6.46 2.70 8.43
N ASP A 122 6.41 4.02 8.37
CA ASP A 122 5.59 4.83 9.29
C ASP A 122 4.10 4.49 9.15
N ALA A 123 3.59 4.27 7.93
CA ALA A 123 2.23 3.84 7.67
C ALA A 123 1.91 2.47 8.29
N VAL A 124 2.77 1.47 8.10
CA VAL A 124 2.58 0.13 8.70
C VAL A 124 2.60 0.21 10.22
N GLN A 125 3.50 1.00 10.81
CA GLN A 125 3.55 1.21 12.25
C GLN A 125 2.29 1.90 12.77
N LEU A 126 1.80 2.92 12.06
CA LEU A 126 0.57 3.60 12.43
C LEU A 126 -0.61 2.63 12.45
N LEU A 127 -0.80 1.90 11.35
CA LEU A 127 -1.90 0.94 11.18
C LEU A 127 -1.82 -0.20 12.20
N LYS A 128 -0.62 -0.66 12.55
CA LYS A 128 -0.42 -1.75 13.52
C LYS A 128 -0.93 -1.41 14.92
N PHE A 129 -0.81 -0.15 15.32
CA PHE A 129 -1.09 0.29 16.69
C PHE A 129 -2.35 1.14 16.82
N ASN A 130 -3.05 1.40 15.72
CA ASN A 130 -4.25 2.25 15.70
C ASN A 130 -5.20 1.61 14.69
N ASP A 131 -6.09 0.74 15.17
CA ASP A 131 -7.12 0.12 14.36
C ASP A 131 -8.18 1.15 13.92
N ALA A 132 -8.89 0.85 12.85
CA ALA A 132 -9.89 1.76 12.29
C ALA A 132 -11.03 2.06 13.27
N GLU A 133 -11.39 1.08 14.12
CA GLU A 133 -12.46 1.17 15.10
C GLU A 133 -12.25 2.29 16.12
N ASN A 134 -11.00 2.54 16.54
CA ASN A 134 -10.67 3.51 17.58
C ASN A 134 -9.91 4.74 17.06
N ALA A 135 -9.48 4.74 15.79
CA ALA A 135 -8.73 5.85 15.20
C ALA A 135 -9.62 7.06 14.86
N PHE A 136 -10.93 6.86 14.66
CA PHE A 136 -11.83 7.91 14.18
C PHE A 136 -13.11 8.02 14.99
N THR A 137 -13.63 9.24 15.07
CA THR A 137 -14.97 9.54 15.54
C THR A 137 -15.86 9.84 14.34
N ILE A 138 -17.07 9.29 14.37
CA ILE A 138 -18.09 9.47 13.34
C ILE A 138 -19.27 10.23 13.94
N ASP A 139 -19.70 11.27 13.24
CA ASP A 139 -21.02 11.89 13.41
C ASP A 139 -21.81 11.63 12.12
N SER A 140 -22.97 10.99 12.23
CA SER A 140 -23.72 10.52 11.06
C SER A 140 -25.22 10.67 11.24
N THR A 141 -25.87 11.26 10.24
CA THR A 141 -27.33 11.33 10.15
C THR A 141 -27.79 10.58 8.91
N CYS A 142 -28.73 9.66 9.07
CA CYS A 142 -29.32 8.91 7.97
C CYS A 142 -30.85 9.05 7.96
N GLU A 143 -31.41 9.26 6.78
CA GLU A 143 -32.84 9.47 6.55
C GLU A 143 -33.33 8.53 5.45
N LEU A 144 -34.52 7.96 5.65
CA LEU A 144 -35.19 7.13 4.64
C LEU A 144 -35.91 7.99 3.62
N ASP A 145 -35.97 7.51 2.38
CA ASP A 145 -36.87 8.05 1.38
C ASP A 145 -38.35 7.80 1.72
N ASP A 146 -39.26 8.50 1.03
CA ASP A 146 -40.71 8.37 1.23
C ASP A 146 -41.22 6.92 1.06
N ALA A 147 -40.52 6.13 0.24
CA ALA A 147 -40.84 4.73 -0.03
C ALA A 147 -40.30 3.77 1.05
N GLN A 148 -39.45 4.23 1.96
CA GLN A 148 -38.73 3.43 2.97
C GLN A 148 -37.90 2.28 2.37
N THR A 149 -37.37 2.50 1.17
CA THR A 149 -36.54 1.52 0.45
C THR A 149 -35.11 1.98 0.23
N THR A 150 -34.83 3.25 0.49
CA THR A 150 -33.52 3.86 0.29
C THR A 150 -33.14 4.66 1.52
N LEU A 151 -31.92 4.47 2.01
CA LEU A 151 -31.34 5.24 3.10
C LEU A 151 -30.31 6.21 2.54
N HIS A 152 -30.46 7.49 2.85
CA HIS A 152 -29.52 8.56 2.54
C HIS A 152 -28.78 8.97 3.80
N CYS A 153 -27.45 8.93 3.79
CA CYS A 153 -26.63 9.25 4.96
C CYS A 153 -25.69 10.42 4.66
N SER A 154 -25.56 11.33 5.62
CA SER A 154 -24.54 12.37 5.67
C SER A 154 -23.63 12.10 6.86
N VAL A 155 -22.32 12.04 6.63
CA VAL A 155 -21.35 11.53 7.57
C VAL A 155 -20.15 12.45 7.66
N ASP A 156 -19.81 12.81 8.89
CA ASP A 156 -18.66 13.59 9.28
C ASP A 156 -17.65 12.70 10.01
N VAL A 157 -16.43 12.61 9.48
CA VAL A 157 -15.34 11.80 10.04
C VAL A 157 -14.25 12.70 10.58
N SER A 158 -13.84 12.48 11.82
CA SER A 158 -12.75 13.20 12.49
C SER A 158 -11.78 12.21 13.16
N PRO A 159 -10.51 12.57 13.40
CA PRO A 159 -9.64 11.75 14.23
C PRO A 159 -10.23 11.63 15.64
N ALA A 160 -10.10 10.47 16.28
CA ALA A 160 -10.68 10.24 17.61
C ALA A 160 -9.99 11.05 18.72
N SER A 161 -8.79 11.58 18.47
CA SER A 161 -8.04 12.39 19.42
C SER A 161 -7.02 13.30 18.72
N ASP A 162 -6.56 14.34 19.44
CA ASP A 162 -5.44 15.18 18.99
C ASP A 162 -4.17 14.37 18.70
N THR A 163 -3.92 13.31 19.49
CA THR A 163 -2.80 12.40 19.25
C THR A 163 -2.92 11.70 17.91
N MET A 164 -4.12 11.20 17.57
CA MET A 164 -4.35 10.58 16.26
C MET A 164 -4.24 11.61 15.14
N LYS A 165 -4.78 12.82 15.34
CA LYS A 165 -4.63 13.92 14.39
C LYS A 165 -3.15 14.19 14.08
N THR A 166 -2.31 14.39 15.10
CA THR A 166 -0.86 14.61 14.92
C THR A 166 -0.16 13.47 14.19
N LYS A 167 -0.56 12.21 14.42
CA LYS A 167 -0.01 11.08 13.66
C LYS A 167 -0.41 11.12 12.19
N LEU A 168 -1.65 11.50 11.87
CA LEU A 168 -2.16 11.61 10.50
C LEU A 168 -1.61 12.85 9.77
N GLU A 169 -1.26 13.93 10.47
CA GLU A 169 -0.65 15.13 9.89
C GLU A 169 0.70 14.87 9.21
N ALA A 170 1.39 13.79 9.59
CA ALA A 170 2.62 13.34 8.94
C ALA A 170 2.40 12.85 7.49
N PHE A 171 1.14 12.60 7.11
CA PHE A 171 0.74 12.11 5.79
C PHE A 171 -0.03 13.19 5.03
N GLN A 172 0.11 13.23 3.70
CA GLN A 172 -0.59 14.23 2.88
C GLN A 172 -2.11 14.02 2.94
N THR A 173 -2.52 12.77 2.70
CA THR A 173 -3.93 12.38 2.77
C THR A 173 -4.09 11.06 3.49
N THR A 174 -5.32 10.72 3.85
CA THR A 174 -5.67 9.41 4.40
C THR A 174 -6.98 8.99 3.79
N ASP A 175 -6.95 7.87 3.07
CA ASP A 175 -8.16 7.29 2.50
C ASP A 175 -8.87 6.48 3.57
N LEU A 176 -10.17 6.67 3.67
CA LEU A 176 -11.06 6.00 4.57
C LEU A 176 -12.05 5.20 3.76
N THR A 177 -12.42 4.03 4.26
CA THR A 177 -13.56 3.27 3.75
C THR A 177 -14.55 3.04 4.88
N LEU A 178 -15.78 3.44 4.64
CA LEU A 178 -16.86 3.36 5.62
C LEU A 178 -17.64 2.06 5.45
N LYS A 179 -18.17 1.58 6.56
CA LYS A 179 -19.22 0.55 6.63
C LYS A 179 -20.36 1.08 7.46
N ILE A 180 -21.53 0.48 7.29
CA ILE A 180 -22.69 0.71 8.15
C ILE A 180 -23.21 -0.63 8.63
N TRP A 181 -23.63 -0.69 9.88
CA TRP A 181 -24.34 -1.84 10.41
C TRP A 181 -25.70 -1.43 10.93
N PHE A 182 -26.63 -2.40 10.93
CA PHE A 182 -28.00 -2.26 11.40
C PHE A 182 -28.32 -3.33 12.43
N ASP A 183 -29.14 -2.96 13.41
CA ASP A 183 -29.65 -3.86 14.44
C ASP A 183 -31.02 -3.38 14.96
N GLU A 184 -31.75 -4.28 15.61
CA GLU A 184 -33.00 -4.01 16.31
C GLU A 184 -32.78 -3.26 17.63
N SER A 185 -31.55 -3.31 18.17
CA SER A 185 -31.15 -2.63 19.40
C SER A 185 -29.99 -1.67 19.15
N GLN A 186 -30.05 -0.49 19.76
CA GLN A 186 -28.92 0.45 19.79
C GLN A 186 -27.67 -0.12 20.49
N PHE A 187 -27.86 -1.11 21.37
CA PHE A 187 -26.79 -1.83 22.05
C PHE A 187 -26.65 -3.19 21.40
N VAL A 188 -25.64 -3.34 20.55
CA VAL A 188 -25.32 -4.61 19.89
C VAL A 188 -24.43 -5.43 20.82
N LEU A 189 -24.95 -6.56 21.29
CA LEU A 189 -24.16 -7.58 22.01
C LEU A 189 -23.86 -8.73 21.04
N GLY A 190 -22.76 -8.62 20.30
CA GLY A 190 -22.33 -9.63 19.33
C GLY A 190 -22.29 -9.11 17.90
N THR A 191 -22.77 -9.91 16.95
CA THR A 191 -22.80 -9.54 15.53
C THR A 191 -24.08 -8.77 15.22
N PRO A 192 -24.00 -7.61 14.55
CA PRO A 192 -25.18 -6.89 14.08
C PRO A 192 -26.05 -7.76 13.15
N ASN A 193 -27.34 -7.44 13.04
CA ASN A 193 -28.26 -8.16 12.16
C ASN A 193 -27.89 -8.03 10.68
N HIS A 194 -27.41 -6.86 10.28
CA HIS A 194 -26.96 -6.61 8.92
C HIS A 194 -25.74 -5.69 8.89
N VAL A 195 -24.79 -5.97 8.00
CA VAL A 195 -23.60 -5.14 7.77
C VAL A 195 -23.48 -4.93 6.27
N VAL A 196 -23.31 -3.67 5.88
CA VAL A 196 -22.98 -3.28 4.51
C VAL A 196 -21.58 -2.65 4.55
N ASP A 197 -20.62 -3.35 3.96
CA ASP A 197 -19.26 -2.87 3.81
C ASP A 197 -19.11 -1.95 2.60
N ASP A 198 -18.02 -1.17 2.59
CA ASP A 198 -17.61 -0.30 1.47
C ASP A 198 -18.73 0.67 0.98
N VAL A 199 -19.56 1.21 1.90
CA VAL A 199 -20.69 2.10 1.55
C VAL A 199 -20.25 3.46 1.03
N ALA A 200 -19.06 3.91 1.42
CA ALA A 200 -18.46 5.15 0.94
C ALA A 200 -16.95 5.14 1.14
N THR A 201 -16.27 5.97 0.35
CA THR A 201 -14.86 6.32 0.56
C THR A 201 -14.72 7.80 0.78
N ALA A 202 -13.86 8.20 1.71
CA ALA A 202 -13.53 9.60 1.96
C ALA A 202 -12.01 9.77 2.01
N THR A 203 -11.51 10.96 1.65
CA THR A 203 -10.08 11.26 1.73
C THR A 203 -9.89 12.46 2.67
N MET A 204 -9.32 12.20 3.84
CA MET A 204 -8.92 13.25 4.78
C MET A 204 -7.61 13.87 4.31
N THR A 205 -7.44 15.18 4.51
CA THR A 205 -6.17 15.87 4.25
C THR A 205 -5.52 16.22 5.58
N LYS A 206 -4.29 15.74 5.81
CA LYS A 206 -3.52 15.99 7.04
C LYS A 206 -4.31 15.79 8.35
N GLY A 207 -5.15 14.75 8.41
CA GLY A 207 -5.96 14.47 9.60
C GLY A 207 -7.07 15.48 9.89
N GLU A 208 -7.41 16.38 8.96
CA GLU A 208 -8.56 17.28 9.11
C GLU A 208 -9.89 16.57 8.85
N LYS A 209 -10.94 17.03 9.52
CA LYS A 209 -12.31 16.52 9.39
C LYS A 209 -12.75 16.48 7.92
N VAL A 210 -13.43 15.41 7.53
CA VAL A 210 -14.01 15.23 6.18
C VAL A 210 -15.49 14.87 6.27
N SER A 211 -16.28 15.38 5.33
CA SER A 211 -17.70 15.06 5.19
C SER A 211 -17.92 14.24 3.91
N VAL A 212 -18.77 13.23 3.99
CA VAL A 212 -19.16 12.38 2.85
C VAL A 212 -20.63 12.01 2.94
N GLU A 213 -21.27 11.91 1.78
CA GLU A 213 -22.65 11.43 1.67
C GLU A 213 -22.68 10.13 0.89
N PHE A 214 -23.58 9.24 1.27
CA PHE A 214 -23.83 8.01 0.52
C PHE A 214 -25.29 7.62 0.58
N THR A 215 -25.66 6.70 -0.31
CA THR A 215 -27.01 6.18 -0.43
C THR A 215 -26.95 4.69 -0.65
N LEU A 216 -27.82 3.94 0.03
CA LEU A 216 -27.90 2.49 -0.10
C LEU A 216 -29.35 2.00 -0.06
N PRO A 217 -29.66 0.87 -0.71
CA PRO A 217 -30.94 0.19 -0.54
C PRO A 217 -31.12 -0.18 0.94
N PHE A 218 -32.34 -0.08 1.45
CA PHE A 218 -32.67 -0.41 2.84
C PHE A 218 -33.83 -1.40 2.90
N ASP A 219 -33.73 -2.34 3.85
CA ASP A 219 -34.82 -3.25 4.21
C ASP A 219 -35.09 -3.12 5.71
N THR A 220 -36.36 -2.90 6.07
CA THR A 220 -36.79 -2.74 7.47
C THR A 220 -36.44 -3.93 8.37
N SER A 221 -36.24 -5.13 7.80
CA SER A 221 -35.81 -6.32 8.54
C SER A 221 -34.36 -6.26 9.04
N TRP A 222 -33.56 -5.28 8.59
CA TRP A 222 -32.19 -5.09 9.06
C TRP A 222 -32.14 -4.49 10.48
N GLY A 223 -33.22 -3.84 10.89
CA GLY A 223 -33.36 -3.19 12.19
C GLY A 223 -33.54 -1.67 12.08
N SER A 224 -34.01 -1.07 13.17
CA SER A 224 -34.29 0.37 13.24
C SER A 224 -33.13 1.22 13.74
N HIS A 225 -32.08 0.59 14.27
CA HIS A 225 -30.87 1.27 14.71
C HIS A 225 -29.73 1.02 13.72
N TYR A 226 -28.89 2.03 13.54
CA TYR A 226 -27.70 1.94 12.71
C TYR A 226 -26.49 2.60 13.38
N LYS A 227 -25.30 2.25 12.89
CA LYS A 227 -24.07 2.99 13.16
C LYS A 227 -23.16 2.95 11.94
N VAL A 228 -22.61 4.10 11.58
CA VAL A 228 -21.56 4.22 10.56
C VAL A 228 -20.20 4.18 11.23
N GLU A 229 -19.26 3.43 10.65
CA GLU A 229 -17.91 3.25 11.18
C GLU A 229 -16.87 3.30 10.05
N VAL A 230 -15.63 3.62 10.39
CA VAL A 230 -14.50 3.41 9.48
C VAL A 230 -14.14 1.93 9.52
N ALA A 231 -14.30 1.22 8.41
CA ALA A 231 -13.95 -0.19 8.29
C ALA A 231 -12.43 -0.37 8.14
N LYS A 232 -11.80 0.48 7.33
CA LYS A 232 -10.36 0.49 7.06
C LYS A 232 -9.93 1.90 6.69
N TYR A 233 -8.65 2.18 6.90
CA TYR A 233 -8.03 3.42 6.44
C TYR A 233 -6.62 3.15 5.94
N PHE A 234 -6.11 4.04 5.09
CA PHE A 234 -4.75 3.99 4.61
C PHE A 234 -4.15 5.40 4.49
N PRO A 235 -3.04 5.70 5.18
CA PRO A 235 -2.37 6.99 5.07
C PRO A 235 -1.50 7.04 3.80
N ASN A 236 -1.64 8.12 3.03
CA ASN A 236 -0.97 8.36 1.75
C ASN A 236 0.11 9.45 1.84
N MET A 237 1.11 9.31 0.97
CA MET A 237 2.36 10.07 0.97
C MET A 237 2.32 11.29 0.08
#